data_AF-A0A5B9Y5U1-F1
#
_entry.id   AF-A0A5B9Y5U1-F1
#
_cell.length_a   1.000
_cell.length_b   1.000
_cell.length_c   1.000
_cell.angle_alpha   90.00
_cell.angle_beta   90.00
_cell.angle_gamma   90.00
#
_symmetry.space_group_name_H-M   'P 1'
#
loop_
_entity.id
_entity.type
_entity.pdbx_description
1 polymer ?
#
loop_
_entity_poly.entity_id
_entity_poly.type
_entity_poly.pdbx_seq_one_letter_code
_entity_poly.pdbx_strand_id
1 'polypeptide(L)'
;MKKKLFELDKNLIPNVEKIYYNNSFIDCSHKVIGLDVRDNIWKCTVCFYFFDFDNKRQYKAFMHRMSKDYYDFEQMEKDYSKKVVKEEEREEMDHFLKELYMMY
;
A
#
# COMPACT_ATOMS: atom_id res chain seq x y z
N MET A 1 -11.15 -12.63 -16.56
CA MET A 1 -10.19 -12.57 -15.43
C MET A 1 -10.83 -11.82 -14.27
N LYS A 2 -10.95 -12.45 -13.09
CA LYS A 2 -11.39 -11.78 -11.87
C LYS A 2 -10.26 -10.86 -11.39
N LYS A 3 -10.27 -9.59 -11.82
CA LYS A 3 -9.33 -8.58 -11.31
C LYS A 3 -9.60 -8.38 -9.82
N LYS A 4 -8.57 -8.56 -8.98
CA LYS A 4 -8.70 -8.42 -7.52
C LYS A 4 -8.96 -6.95 -7.20
N LEU A 5 -9.94 -6.70 -6.33
CA LEU A 5 -10.53 -5.37 -6.03
C LEU A 5 -9.56 -4.36 -5.38
N PHE A 6 -8.32 -4.75 -5.11
CA PHE A 6 -7.33 -3.97 -4.36
C PHE A 6 -5.96 -3.91 -5.05
N GLU A 7 -5.87 -4.32 -6.32
CA GLU A 7 -4.62 -4.14 -7.06
C GLU A 7 -4.41 -2.65 -7.34
N LEU A 8 -3.32 -2.13 -6.76
CA LEU A 8 -2.74 -0.87 -7.16
C LEU A 8 -2.32 -0.98 -8.63
N ASP A 9 -2.60 0.06 -9.42
CA ASP A 9 -2.10 0.09 -10.79
C ASP A 9 -0.56 0.29 -10.80
N LYS A 10 0.03 0.26 -12.00
CA LYS A 10 1.48 0.47 -12.18
C LYS A 10 1.99 1.82 -11.66
N ASN A 11 1.08 2.75 -11.33
CA ASN A 11 1.37 4.07 -10.80
C ASN A 11 1.02 4.19 -9.31
N LEU A 12 0.74 3.07 -8.63
CA LEU A 12 0.32 3.02 -7.23
C LEU A 12 -1.00 3.77 -6.96
N ILE A 13 -1.82 3.96 -8.00
CA ILE A 13 -3.14 4.57 -7.88
C ILE A 13 -4.14 3.43 -7.60
N PRO A 14 -4.92 3.50 -6.50
CA PRO A 14 -5.99 2.55 -6.26
C PRO A 14 -7.04 2.66 -7.37
N ASN A 15 -7.54 1.53 -7.85
CA ASN A 15 -8.61 1.53 -8.86
C ASN A 15 -9.96 1.89 -8.19
N VAL A 16 -10.22 3.20 -8.04
CA VAL A 16 -11.28 3.74 -7.17
C VAL A 16 -12.70 3.65 -7.75
N GLU A 17 -12.86 3.29 -9.03
CA GLU A 17 -14.16 3.34 -9.73
C GLU A 17 -15.26 2.43 -9.13
N LYS A 18 -14.95 1.58 -8.15
CA LYS A 18 -15.92 0.68 -7.49
C LYS A 18 -16.13 0.90 -5.99
N ILE A 19 -15.47 1.88 -5.38
CA ILE A 19 -15.56 2.11 -3.92
C ILE A 19 -16.73 3.06 -3.60
N TYR A 20 -17.95 2.64 -3.93
CA TYR A 20 -19.19 3.23 -3.40
C TYR A 20 -20.01 2.19 -2.61
N TYR A 21 -19.37 1.14 -2.09
CA TYR A 21 -20.06 0.12 -1.30
C TYR A 21 -19.33 -0.18 0.01
N ASN A 22 -19.91 0.38 1.07
CA ASN A 22 -20.01 -0.13 2.44
C ASN A 22 -18.74 -0.27 3.29
N ASN A 23 -18.64 0.62 4.28
CA ASN A 23 -18.41 0.30 5.69
C ASN A 23 -17.41 -0.83 6.03
N SER A 24 -16.12 -0.54 5.94
CA SER A 24 -15.16 -0.93 7.00
C SER A 24 -13.86 -0.14 6.86
N PHE A 25 -13.62 0.80 7.77
CA PHE A 25 -12.37 1.57 7.90
C PHE A 25 -11.16 0.70 8.33
N ILE A 26 -11.12 -0.60 8.02
CA ILE A 26 -10.18 -1.59 8.59
C ILE A 26 -9.44 -2.36 7.49
N ASP A 27 -8.89 -1.69 6.49
CA ASP A 27 -8.06 -2.38 5.48
C ASP A 27 -6.54 -2.23 5.72
N CYS A 28 -6.14 -1.70 6.88
CA CYS A 28 -4.75 -1.66 7.28
C CYS A 28 -4.56 -1.99 8.77
N SER A 29 -3.89 -3.12 9.03
CA SER A 29 -3.54 -3.63 10.37
C SER A 29 -2.20 -3.10 10.91
N HIS A 30 -1.45 -2.32 10.12
CA HIS A 30 -0.14 -1.80 10.51
C HIS A 30 -0.25 -0.75 11.62
N LYS A 31 0.68 -0.80 12.57
CA LYS A 31 0.57 -0.02 13.81
C LYS A 31 0.72 1.49 13.63
N VAL A 32 1.42 1.94 12.59
CA VAL A 32 1.83 3.33 12.46
C VAL A 32 1.23 3.96 11.20
N ILE A 33 0.67 5.16 11.37
CA ILE A 33 0.22 6.04 10.30
C ILE A 33 0.94 7.39 10.46
N GLY A 34 1.39 7.95 9.36
CA GLY A 34 2.04 9.26 9.28
C GLY A 34 1.22 10.23 8.45
N LEU A 35 1.40 11.52 8.68
CA LEU A 35 0.78 12.55 7.85
C LEU A 35 1.65 12.77 6.61
N ASP A 36 1.07 12.60 5.42
CA ASP A 36 1.73 13.03 4.20
C ASP A 36 1.50 14.53 4.00
N VAL A 37 2.58 15.29 4.02
CA VAL A 37 2.55 16.75 3.94
C VAL A 37 2.14 17.23 2.54
N ARG A 38 2.32 16.41 1.49
CA ARG A 38 1.98 16.76 0.10
C ARG A 38 0.48 16.97 -0.08
N ASP A 39 -0.30 16.03 0.46
CA ASP A 39 -1.74 15.96 0.26
C ASP A 39 -2.54 16.25 1.54
N ASN A 40 -1.85 16.40 2.68
CA ASN A 40 -2.43 16.50 4.03
C ASN A 40 -3.34 15.31 4.39
N ILE A 41 -2.96 14.12 3.93
CA ILE A 41 -3.70 12.86 4.13
C ILE A 41 -2.91 11.95 5.07
N TRP A 42 -3.59 11.29 6.00
CA TRP A 42 -2.96 10.28 6.85
C TRP A 42 -2.73 9.00 6.04
N LYS A 43 -1.48 8.52 6.01
CA LYS A 43 -1.07 7.34 5.24
C LYS A 43 -0.43 6.30 6.16
N CYS A 44 -0.63 5.03 5.86
CA CYS A 44 0.15 3.98 6.51
C CYS A 44 1.61 4.05 6.07
N THR A 45 2.54 3.97 7.02
CA THR A 45 3.99 3.98 6.76
C THR A 45 4.52 2.68 6.15
N VAL A 46 3.65 1.67 5.95
CA VAL A 46 4.06 0.35 5.43
C VAL A 46 3.35 0.03 4.12
N CYS A 47 2.02 0.11 4.09
CA CYS A 47 1.23 -0.26 2.90
C CYS A 47 0.65 0.95 2.15
N PHE A 48 0.99 2.18 2.55
CA PHE A 48 0.57 3.42 1.90
C PHE A 48 -0.96 3.64 1.83
N TYR A 49 -1.75 2.82 2.54
CA TYR A 49 -3.19 2.98 2.64
C TYR A 49 -3.56 4.36 3.20
N PHE A 50 -4.48 5.05 2.53
CA PHE A 50 -4.99 6.37 2.94
C PHE A 50 -6.08 6.23 4.00
N PHE A 51 -6.00 7.03 5.05
CA PHE A 51 -7.01 7.14 6.09
C PHE A 51 -7.70 8.48 5.94
N ASP A 52 -8.97 8.43 5.57
CA ASP A 52 -9.88 9.57 5.66
C ASP A 52 -10.75 9.43 6.92
N PHE A 53 -10.93 10.52 7.65
CA PHE A 53 -11.65 10.53 8.91
C PHE A 53 -12.87 11.44 8.80
N ASP A 54 -14.02 10.87 8.45
CA ASP A 54 -15.28 11.60 8.29
C ASP A 54 -15.83 12.15 9.61
N ASN A 55 -15.44 11.54 10.73
CA ASN A 55 -15.93 11.94 12.04
C ASN A 55 -14.88 11.82 13.16
N LYS A 56 -15.12 12.59 14.23
CA LYS A 56 -14.25 12.66 15.40
C LYS A 56 -14.10 11.30 16.13
N ARG A 57 -15.09 10.41 16.01
CA ARG A 57 -15.02 9.07 16.63
C ARG A 57 -14.00 8.20 15.92
N GLN A 58 -13.97 8.22 14.59
CA GLN A 58 -12.95 7.54 13.79
C GLN A 58 -11.58 8.12 14.09
N TYR A 59 -11.41 9.44 14.06
CA TYR A 59 -10.13 10.07 14.39
C TYR A 59 -9.58 9.60 15.75
N LYS A 60 -10.42 9.60 16.80
CA LYS A 60 -10.03 9.09 18.13
C LYS A 60 -9.68 7.60 18.14
N ALA A 61 -10.35 6.78 17.33
CA ALA A 61 -10.05 5.36 17.22
C ALA A 61 -8.66 5.11 16.62
N PHE A 62 -8.18 5.97 15.72
CA PHE A 62 -6.88 5.82 15.06
C PHE A 62 -5.75 6.69 15.64
N MET A 63 -6.06 7.59 16.57
CA MET A 63 -5.10 8.47 17.24
C MET A 63 -3.89 7.74 17.84
N HIS A 64 -4.09 6.53 18.38
CA HIS A 64 -3.01 5.72 18.96
C HIS A 64 -2.01 5.19 17.92
N ARG A 65 -2.37 5.22 16.64
CA ARG A 65 -1.53 4.81 15.50
C ARG A 65 -0.81 6.00 14.87
N MET A 66 -1.27 7.22 15.14
CA MET A 66 -0.72 8.44 14.55
C MET A 66 0.65 8.71 15.15
N SER A 67 1.68 8.65 14.31
CA SER A 67 3.01 9.11 14.67
C SER A 67 3.10 10.63 14.49
N LYS A 68 3.90 11.26 15.34
CA LYS A 68 4.29 12.67 15.23
C LYS A 68 5.55 12.86 14.40
N ASP A 69 6.20 11.76 14.03
CA ASP A 69 7.43 11.78 13.25
C ASP A 69 7.12 12.20 11.81
N TYR A 70 8.12 12.80 11.18
CA TYR A 70 8.06 13.13 9.76
C TYR A 70 8.31 11.87 8.92
N TYR A 71 7.46 11.64 7.93
CA TYR A 71 7.62 10.55 6.96
C TYR A 71 7.69 11.14 5.56
N ASP A 72 8.79 10.86 4.87
CA ASP A 72 8.93 11.18 3.44
C ASP A 72 8.28 10.07 2.63
N PHE A 73 6.96 10.19 2.44
CA PHE A 73 6.18 9.21 1.69
C PHE A 73 6.63 9.12 0.22
N GLU A 74 7.14 10.20 -0.37
CA GLU A 74 7.64 10.17 -1.75
C GLU A 74 8.86 9.26 -1.87
N GLN A 75 9.82 9.42 -0.96
CA GLN A 75 11.00 8.57 -0.93
C GLN A 75 10.63 7.13 -0.61
N MET A 76 9.72 6.90 0.33
CA MET A 76 9.25 5.56 0.70
C MET A 76 8.52 4.85 -0.45
N GLU A 77 7.69 5.56 -1.21
CA GLU A 77 7.03 5.06 -2.42
C GLU A 77 8.07 4.65 -3.47
N LYS A 78 9.08 5.51 -3.74
CA LYS A 78 10.16 5.22 -4.69
C LYS A 78 10.96 3.99 -4.27
N ASP A 79 11.27 3.85 -2.99
CA ASP A 79 12.03 2.71 -2.48
C ASP A 79 11.21 1.42 -2.50
N TYR A 80 9.90 1.51 -2.26
CA TYR A 80 9.00 0.37 -2.41
C TYR A 80 8.93 -0.11 -3.87
N SER A 81 8.74 0.82 -4.82
CA SER A 81 8.71 0.47 -6.25
C SER A 81 10.01 -0.21 -6.71
N LYS A 82 11.17 0.27 -6.26
CA LYS A 82 12.45 -0.39 -6.56
C LYS A 82 12.56 -1.80 -5.98
N LYS A 83 11.94 -2.07 -4.83
CA LYS A 83 11.93 -3.42 -4.24
C LYS A 83 11.03 -4.36 -5.05
N VAL A 84 9.85 -3.89 -5.44
CA VAL A 84 8.91 -4.68 -6.26
C VAL A 84 9.57 -5.11 -7.56
N VAL A 85 10.19 -4.19 -8.30
CA VAL A 85 10.89 -4.52 -9.56
C VAL A 85 11.97 -5.57 -9.35
N LYS A 86 12.76 -5.46 -8.28
CA LYS A 86 13.81 -6.45 -7.95
C LYS A 86 13.24 -7.81 -7.57
N GLU A 87 12.09 -7.85 -6.89
CA GLU A 87 11.41 -9.09 -6.55
C GLU A 87 10.81 -9.75 -7.80
N GLU A 88 10.22 -8.98 -8.71
CA GLU A 88 9.74 -9.48 -10.01
C GLU A 88 10.88 -10.07 -10.85
N GLU A 89 12.01 -9.36 -10.99
CA GLU A 89 13.21 -9.88 -11.69
C GLU A 89 13.72 -11.18 -11.06
N ARG A 90 13.65 -11.30 -9.73
CA ARG A 90 14.06 -12.51 -9.00
C ARG A 90 13.09 -13.66 -9.23
N GLU A 91 11.78 -13.41 -9.20
CA GLU A 91 10.75 -14.41 -9.47
C GLU A 91 10.85 -14.93 -10.91
N GLU A 92 11.14 -14.06 -11.88
CA GLU A 92 11.40 -14.44 -13.28
C GLU A 92 12.63 -15.35 -13.40
N MET A 93 13.73 -15.01 -12.72
CA MET A 93 14.93 -15.85 -12.68
C MET A 93 14.67 -17.22 -12.03
N ASP A 94 13.96 -17.25 -10.90
CA ASP A 94 13.62 -18.49 -10.21
C ASP A 94 12.69 -19.38 -11.06
N HIS A 95 11.77 -18.76 -11.81
CA HIS A 95 10.92 -19.46 -12.77
C HIS A 95 11.75 -20.06 -13.91
N PHE A 96 12.63 -19.26 -14.52
CA PHE A 96 13.52 -19.70 -15.60
C PHE A 96 14.42 -20.86 -15.15
N LEU A 97 15.01 -20.78 -13.94
CA LEU A 97 15.81 -21.86 -13.38
C LEU A 97 15.01 -23.15 -13.20
N LYS A 98 13.78 -23.06 -12.67
CA LYS A 98 12.89 -24.23 -12.54
C LYS A 98 12.59 -24.86 -13.89
N GLU A 99 12.29 -24.08 -14.91
CA GLU A 99 12.06 -24.60 -16.27
C GLU A 99 13.30 -25.31 -16.81
N LEU A 100 14.49 -24.73 -16.60
CA LEU A 100 15.74 -25.33 -17.03
C LEU A 100 16.00 -26.67 -16.33
N TYR A 101 15.74 -26.78 -15.02
CA TYR A 101 15.85 -28.03 -14.27
C TYR A 101 14.78 -29.07 -14.62
N MET A 102 13.61 -28.67 -15.11
CA MET A 102 12.57 -29.61 -15.57
C MET A 102 12.85 -30.17 -16.97
N MET A 103 13.76 -29.55 -17.74
CA MET A 103 14.16 -30.01 -19.08
C MET A 103 15.34 -31.01 -19.07
N TYR A 104 16.01 -31.20 -17.93
CA TYR A 104 17.11 -32.16 -17.73
C TYR A 104 16.70 -33.27 -16.76
#